data_AF-A0A368JQH9-F1
#
_entry.id   AF-A0A368JQH9-F1
#
_cell.length_a   1.000
_cell.length_b   1.000
_cell.length_c   1.000
_cell.angle_alpha   90.00
_cell.angle_beta   90.00
_cell.angle_gamma   90.00
#
_symmetry.space_group_name_H-M   'P 1'
#
loop_
_entity.id
_entity.type
_entity.pdbx_description
1 polymer ?
#
loop_
_entity_poly.entity_id
_entity_poly.type
_entity_poly.pdbx_seq_one_letter_code
_entity_poly.pdbx_strand_id
1 'polypeptide(L)'
;MPSWYQGKIRYQLQDPTGKTKTINEAYLIDAVSYTDAEARLYKEAAANTPDFSVTAITRMRLADLFHFEESGETWYKCKVVYITEDDKGREKRIVNQMLVNAENVKQAYERIEISLHSMLIPFETTDVNTTKILDIYPYIEEERIPSNLRPLSEVVGQEE
;
A
#
# COMPACT_ATOMS: atom_id res chain seq x y z
N MET A 1 -6.25 7.52 -10.80
CA MET A 1 -6.45 6.32 -9.96
C MET A 1 -5.07 5.81 -9.57
N PRO A 2 -4.79 5.69 -8.26
CA PRO A 2 -3.52 5.13 -7.79
C PRO A 2 -3.37 3.71 -8.35
N SER A 3 -2.16 3.37 -8.77
CA SER A 3 -1.84 2.03 -9.25
C SER A 3 -0.92 1.37 -8.25
N TRP A 4 -1.51 0.53 -7.42
CA TRP A 4 -0.79 -0.17 -6.37
C TRP A 4 0.01 -1.35 -6.94
N TYR A 5 1.27 -1.46 -6.52
CA TYR A 5 2.17 -2.56 -6.83
C TYR A 5 2.65 -3.17 -5.53
N GLN A 6 2.52 -4.49 -5.42
CA GLN A 6 3.10 -5.26 -4.35
C GLN A 6 4.52 -5.68 -4.75
N GLY A 7 5.52 -5.10 -4.09
CA GLY A 7 6.92 -5.47 -4.17
C GLY A 7 7.27 -6.49 -3.09
N LYS A 8 8.04 -7.52 -3.44
CA LYS A 8 8.54 -8.53 -2.49
C LYS A 8 10.06 -8.51 -2.49
N ILE A 9 10.66 -8.32 -1.33
CA ILE A 9 12.11 -8.39 -1.15
C ILE A 9 12.49 -9.63 -0.34
N ARG A 10 13.73 -10.06 -0.55
CA ARG A 10 14.35 -11.15 0.18
C ARG A 10 15.77 -10.76 0.55
N TYR A 11 16.10 -10.91 1.82
CA TYR A 11 17.46 -10.73 2.33
C TYR A 11 17.85 -11.87 3.28
N GLN A 12 19.14 -11.99 3.52
CA GLN A 12 19.70 -12.98 4.43
C GLN A 12 20.28 -12.26 5.64
N LEU A 13 19.72 -12.54 6.82
CA LEU A 13 20.29 -12.11 8.08
C LEU A 13 21.25 -13.20 8.57
N GLN A 14 22.48 -12.82 8.89
CA GLN A 14 23.45 -13.73 9.48
C GLN A 14 23.37 -13.60 11.01
N ASP A 15 22.81 -14.61 11.67
CA ASP A 15 22.79 -14.65 13.13
C ASP A 15 24.23 -14.78 13.68
N PRO A 16 24.52 -14.25 14.89
CA PRO A 16 25.84 -14.35 15.52
C PRO A 16 26.28 -15.80 15.79
N THR A 17 25.37 -16.78 15.69
CA THR A 17 25.66 -18.22 15.78
C THR A 17 26.01 -18.86 14.42
N GLY A 18 26.17 -18.06 13.36
CA GLY A 18 26.58 -18.53 12.03
C GLY A 18 25.47 -19.15 11.18
N LYS A 19 24.20 -19.09 11.62
CA LYS A 19 23.05 -19.51 10.81
C LYS A 19 22.56 -18.35 9.95
N THR A 20 22.37 -18.59 8.65
CA THR A 20 21.77 -17.63 7.73
C THR A 20 20.26 -17.82 7.70
N LYS A 21 19.52 -16.81 8.15
CA LYS A 21 18.05 -16.80 8.08
C LYS A 21 17.62 -15.96 6.89
N THR A 22 16.90 -16.59 5.96
CA THR A 22 16.31 -15.87 4.83
C THR A 22 14.96 -15.28 5.26
N ILE A 23 14.82 -13.96 5.14
CA ILE A 23 13.60 -13.22 5.47
C ILE A 23 12.98 -12.73 4.16
N ASN A 24 11.66 -12.83 4.05
CA ASN A 24 10.90 -12.35 2.91
C ASN A 24 9.90 -11.31 3.40
N GLU A 25 9.97 -10.13 2.82
CA GLU A 25 9.13 -8.99 3.18
C GLU A 25 8.34 -8.55 1.96
N ALA A 26 7.13 -8.04 2.19
CA ALA A 26 6.30 -7.50 1.13
C ALA A 26 5.89 -6.07 1.47
N TYR A 27 5.97 -5.21 0.46
CA TYR A 27 5.63 -3.80 0.53
C TYR A 27 4.59 -3.48 -0.52
N LEU A 28 3.72 -2.52 -0.22
CA LEU A 28 2.77 -1.98 -1.18
C LEU A 28 3.22 -0.56 -1.56
N ILE A 29 3.35 -0.30 -2.86
CA ILE A 29 3.87 0.97 -3.37
C ILE A 29 2.89 1.47 -4.41
N ASP A 30 2.51 2.74 -4.31
CA ASP A 30 1.79 3.41 -5.40
C ASP A 30 2.81 3.96 -6.40
N ALA A 31 2.65 3.56 -7.66
CA ALA A 31 3.56 3.88 -8.75
C ALA A 31 2.79 3.95 -10.08
N VAL A 32 3.41 4.55 -11.10
CA VAL A 32 2.76 4.65 -12.42
C VAL A 32 3.11 3.44 -13.31
N SER A 33 4.29 2.87 -13.13
CA SER A 33 4.80 1.75 -13.95
C SER A 33 5.60 0.76 -13.12
N TYR A 34 5.88 -0.43 -13.66
CA TYR A 34 6.73 -1.43 -12.99
C TYR A 34 8.13 -0.92 -12.70
N THR A 35 8.73 -0.16 -13.63
CA THR A 35 10.07 0.42 -13.45
C THR A 35 10.08 1.48 -12.35
N ASP A 36 9.02 2.30 -12.27
CA ASP A 36 8.85 3.29 -11.21
C ASP A 36 8.62 2.63 -9.84
N ALA A 37 7.79 1.58 -9.80
CA ALA A 37 7.56 0.77 -8.61
C ALA A 37 8.86 0.12 -8.10
N GLU A 38 9.69 -0.40 -9.01
CA GLU A 38 10.98 -1.00 -8.68
C GLU A 38 11.94 0.05 -8.11
N ALA A 39 12.10 1.19 -8.76
CA ALA A 39 12.98 2.25 -8.30
C ALA A 39 12.61 2.74 -6.88
N ARG A 40 11.31 2.92 -6.61
CA ARG A 40 10.80 3.29 -5.29
C ARG A 40 11.00 2.19 -4.25
N LEU A 41 10.70 0.94 -4.62
CA LEU A 41 10.97 -0.20 -3.75
C LEU A 41 12.44 -0.25 -3.34
N TYR A 42 13.36 -0.01 -4.28
CA TYR A 42 14.78 0.01 -3.97
C TYR A 42 15.17 1.14 -3.03
N LYS A 43 14.66 2.36 -3.23
CA LYS A 43 14.92 3.50 -2.35
C LYS A 43 14.48 3.22 -0.91
N GLU A 44 13.26 2.71 -0.75
CA GLU A 44 12.66 2.54 0.58
C GLU A 44 13.20 1.30 1.28
N ALA A 45 13.41 0.20 0.55
CA ALA A 45 14.01 -1.00 1.11
C ALA A 45 15.49 -0.79 1.47
N ALA A 46 16.25 0.00 0.69
CA ALA A 46 17.65 0.31 1.01
C ALA A 46 17.81 1.12 2.30
N ALA A 47 16.81 1.92 2.68
CA ALA A 47 16.82 2.63 3.96
C ALA A 47 16.75 1.68 5.16
N ASN A 48 16.01 0.57 5.02
CA ASN A 48 15.79 -0.40 6.10
C ASN A 48 16.80 -1.56 6.07
N THR A 49 17.23 -1.99 4.89
CA THR A 49 18.12 -3.15 4.72
C THR A 49 19.08 -2.88 3.56
N PRO A 50 20.41 -2.82 3.79
CA PRO A 50 21.37 -2.46 2.75
C PRO A 50 21.61 -3.58 1.71
N ASP A 51 21.42 -4.86 2.08
CA ASP A 51 21.67 -6.02 1.19
C ASP A 51 20.39 -6.85 1.00
N PHE A 52 19.59 -6.52 0.00
CA PHE A 52 18.38 -7.28 -0.37
C PHE A 52 18.29 -7.53 -1.87
N SER A 53 17.47 -8.51 -2.21
CA SER A 53 17.10 -8.84 -3.59
C SER A 53 15.60 -8.67 -3.78
N VAL A 54 15.19 -7.93 -4.82
CA VAL A 54 13.78 -7.86 -5.22
C VAL A 54 13.41 -9.19 -5.88
N THR A 55 12.48 -9.91 -5.26
CA THR A 55 12.04 -11.23 -5.74
C THR A 55 10.92 -11.12 -6.77
N ALA A 56 9.97 -10.21 -6.56
CA ALA A 56 8.83 -10.04 -7.45
C ALA A 56 8.17 -8.67 -7.27
N ILE A 57 7.67 -8.10 -8.37
CA ILE A 57 6.79 -6.93 -8.37
C ILE A 57 5.51 -7.30 -9.09
N THR A 58 4.39 -7.18 -8.42
CA THR A 58 3.08 -7.58 -8.95
C THR A 58 2.09 -6.44 -8.81
N ARG A 59 1.36 -6.12 -9.88
CA ARG A 59 0.32 -5.08 -9.83
C ARG A 59 -0.87 -5.60 -9.04
N MET A 60 -1.30 -4.85 -8.03
CA MET A 60 -2.48 -5.17 -7.23
C MET A 60 -3.60 -4.18 -7.57
N ARG A 61 -4.76 -4.69 -7.97
CA ARG A 61 -5.95 -3.85 -8.14
C ARG A 61 -6.61 -3.67 -6.78
N LEU A 62 -6.33 -2.54 -6.14
CA LEU A 62 -7.04 -2.11 -4.94
C LEU A 62 -8.00 -0.98 -5.34
N ALA A 63 -9.23 -1.09 -4.86
CA ALA A 63 -10.25 -0.06 -5.01
C ALA A 63 -9.97 1.08 -4.02
N ASP A 64 -9.75 0.73 -2.76
CA ASP A 64 -9.48 1.68 -1.67
C ASP A 64 -8.51 1.09 -0.66
N LEU A 65 -7.88 2.01 0.08
CA LEU A 65 -6.94 1.72 1.16
C LEU A 65 -7.35 2.56 2.36
N PHE A 66 -7.68 1.88 3.46
CA PHE A 66 -8.08 2.49 4.71
C PHE A 66 -6.96 2.34 5.73
N HIS A 67 -6.34 3.46 6.09
CA HIS A 67 -5.35 3.54 7.15
C HIS A 67 -5.95 4.22 8.38
N PHE A 68 -5.95 3.51 9.50
CA PHE A 68 -6.42 3.96 10.80
C PHE A 68 -5.20 4.01 11.74
N GLU A 69 -4.76 5.20 12.13
CA GLU A 69 -3.56 5.38 13.00
C GLU A 69 -3.66 4.62 14.32
N GLU A 70 -4.87 4.35 14.78
CA GLU A 70 -5.14 3.82 16.13
C GLU A 70 -5.00 2.30 16.27
N SER A 71 -4.88 1.51 15.19
CA SER A 71 -4.72 0.05 15.38
C SER A 71 -3.99 -0.71 14.28
N GLY A 72 -2.98 -1.45 14.73
CA GLY A 72 -2.39 -2.61 14.07
C GLY A 72 -1.40 -2.28 12.94
N GLU A 73 -0.18 -2.81 13.07
CA GLU A 73 0.83 -2.87 11.99
C GLU A 73 0.46 -3.92 10.92
N THR A 74 -0.65 -4.64 11.10
CA THR A 74 -1.04 -5.74 10.22
C THR A 74 -2.10 -5.29 9.22
N TRP A 75 -1.83 -5.56 7.94
CA TRP A 75 -2.73 -5.25 6.84
C TRP A 75 -3.60 -6.44 6.47
N TYR A 76 -4.90 -6.19 6.33
CA TYR A 76 -5.91 -7.16 5.93
C TYR A 76 -6.49 -6.79 4.57
N LYS A 77 -6.60 -7.78 3.69
CA LYS A 77 -7.23 -7.68 2.38
C LYS A 77 -8.67 -8.13 2.48
N CYS A 78 -9.58 -7.21 2.21
CA CYS A 78 -11.01 -7.43 2.21
C CYS A 78 -11.54 -7.43 0.77
N LYS A 79 -12.30 -8.46 0.42
CA LYS A 79 -13.00 -8.53 -0.87
C LYS A 79 -14.47 -8.20 -0.64
N VAL A 80 -14.91 -7.13 -1.28
CA VAL A 80 -16.26 -6.58 -1.16
C VAL A 80 -16.91 -6.66 -2.53
N VAL A 81 -18.14 -7.14 -2.59
CA VAL A 81 -18.91 -7.23 -3.82
C VAL A 81 -20.08 -6.26 -3.72
N TYR A 82 -20.07 -5.25 -4.57
CA TYR A 82 -21.23 -4.38 -4.74
C TYR A 82 -22.21 -5.02 -5.72
N ILE A 83 -23.48 -4.98 -5.38
CA ILE A 83 -24.56 -5.41 -6.25
C ILE A 83 -25.21 -4.13 -6.79
N THR A 84 -25.05 -3.88 -8.08
CA THR A 84 -25.68 -2.74 -8.75
C THR A 84 -26.63 -3.23 -9.84
N GLU A 85 -27.71 -2.51 -10.07
CA GLU A 85 -28.62 -2.80 -11.18
C GLU A 85 -28.17 -2.02 -12.42
N ASP A 86 -28.04 -2.70 -13.56
CA ASP A 86 -27.82 -2.07 -14.86
C ASP A 86 -29.14 -1.49 -15.39
N ASP A 87 -29.08 -0.57 -16.37
CA ASP A 87 -30.24 0.11 -16.99
C ASP A 87 -31.30 -0.86 -17.57
N LYS A 88 -30.93 -2.14 -17.71
CA LYS A 88 -31.78 -3.25 -18.20
C LYS A 88 -32.35 -4.13 -17.08
N GLY A 89 -32.25 -3.73 -15.81
CA GLY A 89 -32.74 -4.49 -14.65
C GLY A 89 -31.95 -5.78 -14.39
N ARG A 90 -30.69 -5.85 -14.85
CA ARG A 90 -29.80 -7.01 -14.60
C ARG A 90 -28.86 -6.68 -13.46
N GLU A 91 -28.80 -7.57 -12.48
CA GLU A 91 -27.85 -7.47 -11.38
C GLU A 91 -26.40 -7.61 -11.89
N LYS A 92 -25.61 -6.59 -11.66
CA LYS A 92 -24.17 -6.55 -11.92
C LYS A 92 -23.43 -6.63 -10.59
N ARG A 93 -22.55 -7.61 -10.47
CA ARG A 93 -21.67 -7.78 -9.32
C ARG A 93 -20.32 -7.16 -9.63
N ILE A 94 -19.92 -6.16 -8.84
CA ILE A 94 -18.63 -5.49 -8.97
C ILE A 94 -17.76 -5.91 -7.79
N VAL A 95 -16.68 -6.64 -8.07
CA VAL A 95 -15.75 -7.11 -7.05
C VAL A 95 -14.67 -6.07 -6.81
N ASN A 96 -14.66 -5.48 -5.62
CA ASN A 96 -13.66 -4.55 -5.16
C ASN A 96 -12.76 -5.22 -4.13
N GLN A 97 -11.46 -4.96 -4.23
CA GLN A 97 -10.49 -5.40 -3.24
C GLN A 97 -10.04 -4.16 -2.47
N MET A 98 -10.17 -4.19 -1.16
CA MET A 98 -9.80 -3.11 -0.27
C MET A 98 -8.73 -3.62 0.70
N LEU A 99 -7.89 -2.70 1.15
CA LEU A 99 -6.89 -3.00 2.17
C LEU A 99 -7.16 -2.14 3.39
N VAL A 100 -7.15 -2.76 4.57
CA VAL A 100 -7.40 -2.09 5.85
C VAL A 100 -6.39 -2.55 6.87
N ASN A 101 -5.84 -1.64 7.66
CA ASN A 101 -5.03 -2.04 8.80
C ASN A 101 -5.94 -2.32 10.01
N ALA A 102 -5.62 -3.35 10.77
CA ALA A 102 -6.36 -3.75 11.97
C ALA A 102 -5.48 -4.65 12.85
N GLU A 103 -5.90 -4.90 14.08
CA GLU A 103 -5.25 -5.90 14.95
C GLU A 103 -5.77 -7.31 14.67
N ASN A 104 -7.08 -7.45 14.43
CA ASN A 104 -7.75 -8.74 14.27
C ASN A 104 -8.67 -8.74 13.04
N VAL A 105 -8.94 -9.93 12.49
CA VAL A 105 -9.86 -10.14 11.36
C VAL A 105 -11.25 -9.54 11.64
N LYS A 106 -11.74 -9.68 12.87
CA LYS A 106 -13.04 -9.12 13.29
C LYS A 106 -13.05 -7.58 13.20
N GLN A 107 -12.01 -6.94 13.71
CA GLN A 107 -11.88 -5.47 13.68
C GLN A 107 -11.72 -4.97 12.23
N ALA A 108 -11.01 -5.71 11.37
CA ALA A 108 -10.92 -5.39 9.94
C ALA A 108 -12.28 -5.41 9.25
N TYR A 109 -13.12 -6.41 9.57
CA TYR A 109 -14.48 -6.52 9.06
C TYR A 109 -15.35 -5.35 9.53
N GLU A 110 -15.37 -5.06 10.83
CA GLU A 110 -16.15 -3.95 11.42
C GLU A 110 -15.76 -2.59 10.81
N ARG A 111 -14.46 -2.35 10.60
CA ARG A 111 -13.97 -1.12 9.94
C ARG A 111 -14.48 -0.98 8.53
N ILE A 112 -14.37 -2.05 7.74
CA ILE A 112 -14.86 -2.07 6.37
C ILE A 112 -16.37 -1.87 6.34
N GLU A 113 -17.13 -2.49 7.24
CA GLU A 113 -18.57 -2.25 7.35
C GLU A 113 -18.88 -0.78 7.64
N ILE A 114 -18.20 -0.14 8.60
CA ILE A 114 -18.41 1.27 8.93
C ILE A 114 -18.07 2.18 7.73
N SER A 115 -16.91 1.96 7.10
CA SER A 115 -16.47 2.73 5.94
C SER A 115 -17.43 2.59 4.75
N LEU A 116 -17.97 1.39 4.54
CA LEU A 116 -18.88 1.09 3.44
C LEU A 116 -20.34 1.46 3.74
N HIS A 117 -20.75 1.51 5.00
CA HIS A 117 -22.10 1.92 5.38
C HIS A 117 -22.39 3.36 4.97
N SER A 118 -21.35 4.18 4.80
CA SER A 118 -21.48 5.51 4.21
C SER A 118 -21.89 5.47 2.73
N MET A 119 -21.66 4.37 2.01
CA MET A 119 -22.10 4.17 0.64
C MET A 119 -23.49 3.54 0.64
N LEU A 120 -24.48 4.22 0.06
CA LEU A 120 -25.88 3.77 -0.06
C LEU A 120 -26.08 2.58 -1.04
N ILE A 121 -25.02 1.83 -1.35
CA ILE A 121 -25.03 0.74 -2.32
C ILE A 121 -25.00 -0.57 -1.53
N PRO A 122 -25.88 -1.54 -1.81
CA PRO A 122 -25.81 -2.83 -1.16
C PRO A 122 -24.48 -3.52 -1.50
N PHE A 123 -23.75 -3.89 -0.45
CA PHE A 123 -22.46 -4.54 -0.53
C PHE A 123 -22.45 -5.82 0.30
N GLU A 124 -21.67 -6.80 -0.14
CA GLU A 124 -21.42 -8.05 0.57
C GLU A 124 -19.92 -8.26 0.69
N THR A 125 -19.41 -8.36 1.92
CA THR A 125 -18.01 -8.71 2.17
C THR A 125 -17.85 -10.22 2.09
N THR A 126 -17.21 -10.71 1.04
CA THR A 126 -17.07 -12.17 0.79
C THR A 126 -15.91 -12.78 1.55
N ASP A 127 -14.83 -12.02 1.76
CA ASP A 127 -13.54 -12.59 2.15
C ASP A 127 -12.67 -11.55 2.87
N VAL A 128 -12.05 -11.95 3.98
CA VAL A 128 -11.11 -11.12 4.77
C VAL A 128 -9.88 -11.96 5.06
N ASN A 129 -8.73 -11.58 4.49
CA ASN A 129 -7.49 -12.32 4.62
C ASN A 129 -6.37 -11.44 5.15
N THR A 130 -5.60 -11.96 6.11
CA THR A 130 -4.37 -11.31 6.57
C THR A 130 -3.33 -11.31 5.44
N THR A 131 -2.69 -10.16 5.21
CA THR A 131 -1.61 -10.05 4.24
C THR A 131 -0.25 -10.02 4.94
N LYS A 132 0.81 -10.33 4.18
CA LYS A 132 2.21 -10.20 4.64
C LYS A 132 2.80 -8.84 4.29
N ILE A 133 1.94 -7.86 3.98
CA ILE A 133 2.38 -6.50 3.67
C ILE A 133 2.80 -5.87 5.00
N LEU A 134 4.03 -5.38 5.07
CA LEU A 134 4.58 -4.69 6.22
C LEU A 134 4.20 -3.22 6.16
N ASP A 135 4.65 -2.55 5.09
CA ASP A 135 4.44 -1.13 4.92
C ASP A 135 3.83 -0.78 3.57
N ILE A 136 3.21 0.40 3.58
CA ILE A 136 2.55 1.00 2.43
C ILE A 136 3.17 2.37 2.18
N TYR A 137 3.71 2.51 0.98
CA TYR A 137 4.30 3.74 0.50
C TYR A 137 3.34 4.38 -0.52
N PRO A 138 2.48 5.33 -0.09
CA PRO A 138 1.64 6.07 -1.00
C PRO A 138 2.50 6.89 -1.97
N TYR A 139 1.91 7.30 -3.09
CA TYR A 139 2.64 8.05 -4.09
C TYR A 139 2.93 9.44 -3.53
N ILE A 140 4.18 9.65 -3.12
CA ILE A 140 4.68 10.99 -2.84
C ILE A 140 4.95 11.59 -4.22
N GLU A 141 4.13 12.55 -4.64
CA GLU A 141 4.62 13.54 -5.60
C GLU A 141 5.79 14.21 -4.88
N GLU A 142 7.02 13.87 -5.24
CA GLU A 142 8.15 14.77 -4.97
C GLU A 142 7.68 16.11 -5.52
N GLU A 143 7.32 17.05 -4.62
CA GLU A 143 7.00 18.42 -4.94
C GLU A 143 8.19 18.89 -5.77
N ARG A 144 8.03 18.87 -7.10
CA ARG A 144 9.01 19.40 -8.01
C ARG A 144 9.09 20.86 -7.63
N ILE A 145 10.14 21.20 -6.87
CA ILE A 145 10.47 22.56 -6.49
C ILE A 145 10.28 23.39 -7.77
N PRO A 146 9.24 24.24 -7.86
CA PRO A 146 8.98 24.95 -9.10
C PRO A 146 10.24 25.71 -9.45
N SER A 147 10.64 25.70 -10.72
CA SER A 147 11.93 26.23 -11.21
C SER A 147 12.18 27.72 -10.88
N ASN A 148 11.19 28.39 -10.28
CA ASN A 148 11.22 29.77 -9.83
C ASN A 148 11.58 29.96 -8.35
N LEU A 149 11.75 28.90 -7.55
CA LEU A 149 12.17 29.01 -6.15
C LEU A 149 13.68 28.81 -6.02
N ARG A 150 14.35 29.77 -5.38
CA ARG A 150 15.76 29.66 -5.01
C ARG A 150 15.88 29.18 -3.55
N PRO A 151 16.90 28.37 -3.21
CA PRO A 151 17.09 27.90 -1.84
C PRO A 151 17.31 29.07 -0.89
N LEU A 152 16.69 29.02 0.30
CA LEU A 152 16.74 30.09 1.30
C LEU A 152 18.18 30.49 1.69
N SER A 153 19.11 29.53 1.64
CA SER A 153 20.54 29.74 1.92
C SER A 153 21.21 30.73 0.98
N GLU A 154 20.67 30.93 -0.24
CA GLU A 154 21.23 31.84 -1.25
C GLU A 154 20.68 33.26 -1.10
N VAL A 155 19.51 33.42 -0.46
CA VAL A 155 18.85 34.73 -0.24
C VAL A 155 19.38 35.39 1.03
N VAL A 156 19.58 34.63 2.11
CA VAL A 156 20.07 35.15 3.40
C VAL A 156 21.51 35.66 3.30
N GLY A 157 22.33 35.09 2.40
CA GLY A 157 23.71 35.56 2.16
C GLY A 157 23.83 36.80 1.27
N GLN A 158 22.73 37.34 0.75
CA GLN A 158 22.71 38.57 -0.06
C GLN A 158 22.20 39.81 0.70
N GLU A 159 21.72 39.63 1.94
CA GLU A 159 21.23 40.71 2.81
C GLU A 159 22.23 41.14 3.91
N GLU A 160 23.44 40.57 3.96
CA GLU A 160 24.59 41.05 4.76
C GLU A 160 25.66 41.70 3.87
#